data_AF-A0A0F9S582-F1
#
_entry.id   AF-A0A0F9S582-F1
#
_cell.length_a   1.000
_cell.length_b   1.000
_cell.length_c   1.000
_cell.angle_alpha   90.00
_cell.angle_beta   90.00
_cell.angle_gamma   90.00
#
_symmetry.space_group_name_H-M   'P 1'
#
loop_
_entity.id
_entity.type
_entity.pdbx_description
1 polymer ?
#
loop_
_entity_poly.entity_id
_entity_poly.type
_entity_poly.pdbx_seq_one_letter_code
_entity_poly.pdbx_strand_id
1 'polypeptide(L)' 'MKYTEKEQRFFEQRSLENLIITYQKELLRIVGGDNDISLLPRGVRRRMRKDGILSKARHTFGVTPKGRKMLTEEAL' A
#
# COMPACT_ATOMS: atom_id res chain seq x y z
N MET A 1 3.23 -18.68 22.10
CA MET A 1 3.80 -17.37 22.50
C MET A 1 2.88 -16.27 21.97
N LYS A 2 2.46 -15.31 22.80
CA LYS A 2 1.71 -14.12 22.34
C LYS A 2 2.69 -12.96 22.22
N TYR A 3 2.76 -12.37 21.04
CA TYR A 3 3.56 -11.16 20.81
C TYR A 3 3.00 -9.98 21.60
N THR A 4 3.88 -9.12 22.09
CA THR A 4 3.51 -7.84 22.69
C THR A 4 2.88 -6.91 21.64
N GLU A 5 2.10 -5.91 22.06
CA GLU A 5 1.49 -4.95 21.14
C GLU A 5 2.52 -4.20 20.28
N LYS A 6 3.70 -3.93 20.84
CA LYS A 6 4.80 -3.27 20.11
C LYS A 6 5.35 -4.15 19.00
N GLU A 7 5.58 -5.44 19.29
CA GLU A 7 6.03 -6.41 18.29
C GLU A 7 4.99 -6.63 17.20
N GLN A 8 3.71 -6.70 17.56
CA GLN A 8 2.63 -6.81 16.57
C GLN A 8 2.62 -5.62 15.62
N ARG A 9 2.70 -4.39 16.12
CA ARG A 9 2.77 -3.18 15.28
C ARG A 9 4.01 -3.16 14.39
N PHE A 10 5.16 -3.59 14.91
CA PHE A 10 6.40 -3.69 14.15
C PHE A 10 6.27 -4.67 12.97
N PHE A 11 5.70 -5.86 13.22
CA PHE A 11 5.45 -6.84 12.15
C PHE A 11 4.40 -6.36 11.14
N GLU A 12 3.34 -5.67 11.60
CA GLU A 12 2.33 -5.07 10.73
C GLU A 12 2.93 -3.99 9.82
N GLN A 13 3.82 -3.14 10.35
CA GLN A 13 4.53 -2.11 9.57
C GLN A 13 5.47 -2.74 8.54
N ARG A 14 6.34 -3.67 8.94
CA ARG A 14 7.24 -4.35 7.98
C ARG A 14 6.48 -5.09 6.90
N SER A 15 5.35 -5.71 7.24
CA SER A 15 4.54 -6.39 6.25
C SER A 15 3.76 -5.43 5.35
N LEU A 16 3.58 -4.17 5.72
CA LEU A 16 3.06 -3.13 4.83
C LEU A 16 4.16 -2.59 3.91
N GLU A 17 5.34 -2.29 4.44
CA GLU A 17 6.53 -1.91 3.65
C GLU A 17 6.84 -2.96 2.59
N ASN A 18 6.86 -4.23 2.97
CA ASN A 18 7.05 -5.34 2.04
C ASN A 18 5.99 -5.34 0.93
N LEU A 19 4.73 -5.01 1.24
CA LEU A 19 3.69 -4.90 0.21
C LEU A 19 3.92 -3.71 -0.72
N ILE A 20 4.37 -2.57 -0.19
CA ILE A 20 4.67 -1.38 -1.00
C ILE A 20 5.83 -1.69 -1.96
N ILE A 21 6.90 -2.33 -1.47
CA ILE A 21 8.04 -2.75 -2.27
C ILE A 21 7.61 -3.78 -3.33
N THR A 22 6.88 -4.82 -2.92
CA THR A 22 6.43 -5.89 -3.83
C THR A 22 5.58 -5.36 -4.99
N TYR A 23 4.75 -4.36 -4.73
CA TYR A 23 3.83 -3.79 -5.71
C TYR A 23 4.21 -2.35 -6.13
N GLN A 24 5.48 -1.98 -5.99
CA GLN A 24 5.95 -0.61 -6.22
C GLN A 24 5.67 -0.16 -7.65
N LYS A 25 5.88 -1.06 -8.62
CA LYS A 25 5.65 -0.79 -10.05
C LYS A 25 4.18 -0.51 -10.33
N GLU A 26 3.26 -1.30 -9.77
CA GLU A 26 1.83 -1.14 -9.90
C GLU A 26 1.36 0.15 -9.23
N LEU A 27 1.90 0.46 -8.06
CA LEU A 27 1.61 1.72 -7.37
C LEU A 27 2.09 2.93 -8.15
N LEU A 28 3.27 2.89 -8.79
CA LEU A 28 3.76 3.95 -9.67
C LEU A 28 2.88 4.12 -10.91
N ARG A 29 2.36 3.03 -11.49
CA ARG A 29 1.37 3.11 -12.59
C ARG A 29 0.09 3.83 -12.15
N ILE A 30 -0.41 3.52 -10.97
CA ILE A 30 -1.58 4.21 -10.39
C ILE A 30 -1.27 5.69 -10.14
N VAL A 31 -0.07 6.04 -9.67
CA VAL A 31 0.37 7.44 -9.55
C VAL A 31 0.38 8.14 -10.91
N GLY A 32 0.79 7.44 -11.97
CA GLY A 32 0.79 7.92 -13.35
C GLY A 32 -0.60 8.00 -14.01
N GLY A 33 -1.68 7.63 -13.32
CA GLY A 33 -3.06 7.74 -13.79
C GLY A 33 -3.68 6.43 -14.30
N ASP A 34 -2.93 5.32 -14.29
CA ASP A 34 -3.46 3.99 -14.61
C ASP A 34 -4.20 3.43 -13.38
N ASN A 35 -5.47 3.79 -13.27
CA ASN A 35 -6.25 3.55 -12.05
C ASN A 35 -7.04 2.23 -12.06
N ASP A 36 -6.61 1.24 -12.84
CA ASP A 36 -7.30 -0.04 -12.97
C ASP A 36 -7.26 -0.83 -11.64
N ILE A 37 -8.45 -1.24 -11.19
CA ILE A 37 -8.67 -2.11 -10.05
C ILE A 37 -7.92 -3.44 -10.17
N SER A 38 -7.63 -3.91 -11.38
CA SER A 38 -6.97 -5.18 -11.64
C SER A 38 -5.47 -5.19 -11.29
N LEU A 39 -4.82 -4.02 -11.22
CA LEU A 39 -3.36 -3.90 -11.02
C LEU A 39 -2.86 -4.50 -9.70
N LEU A 40 -3.70 -4.55 -8.68
CA LEU A 40 -3.33 -5.06 -7.35
C LEU A 40 -4.31 -6.15 -6.95
N PRO A 41 -3.89 -7.27 -6.34
CA PRO A 41 -4.81 -8.29 -5.84
C PRO A 41 -5.81 -7.73 -4.81
N ARG A 42 -7.03 -8.29 -4.77
CA ARG A 42 -8.11 -7.80 -3.87
C ARG A 42 -7.69 -7.70 -2.41
N GLY A 43 -6.92 -8.67 -1.91
CA GLY A 43 -6.41 -8.67 -0.54
C GLY A 43 -5.45 -7.50 -0.27
N VAL A 44 -4.53 -7.27 -1.20
CA VAL A 44 -3.55 -6.16 -1.15
C VAL A 44 -4.27 -4.82 -1.18
N ARG A 45 -5.23 -4.63 -2.10
CA ARG A 45 -6.05 -3.41 -2.17
C ARG A 45 -6.77 -3.12 -0.86
N ARG A 46 -7.38 -4.15 -0.25
CA ARG A 46 -8.11 -4.00 1.02
C ARG A 46 -7.19 -3.61 2.15
N ARG A 47 -6.00 -4.23 2.22
CA ARG A 47 -5.00 -3.94 3.25
C ARG A 47 -4.41 -2.55 3.11
N MET A 48 -3.86 -2.22 1.94
CA MET A 48 -3.32 -0.89 1.65
C MET A 48 -4.35 0.23 1.85
N ARG A 49 -5.64 -0.02 1.59
CA ARG A 49 -6.71 0.92 1.95
C ARG A 49 -6.89 1.09 3.45
N LYS A 50 -6.91 0.00 4.21
CA LYS A 50 -7.01 0.02 5.68
C LYS A 50 -5.86 0.84 6.27
N ASP A 51 -4.68 0.70 5.68
CA ASP A 51 -3.47 1.40 6.09
C ASP A 51 -3.33 2.82 5.51
N GLY A 52 -4.31 3.26 4.70
CA GLY A 52 -4.39 4.62 4.15
C GLY A 52 -3.41 4.90 3.01
N ILE A 53 -2.86 3.88 2.36
CA ILE A 53 -1.96 3.98 1.20
C ILE A 53 -2.75 4.18 -0.10
N LEU A 54 -3.89 3.52 -0.20
CA LEU A 54 -4.80 3.62 -1.35
C LEU A 54 -6.12 4.24 -0.94
N SER A 55 -6.67 5.09 -1.80
CA SER A 55 -8.07 5.50 -1.77
C SER A 55 -8.82 4.85 -2.91
N LYS A 56 -10.13 4.60 -2.70
CA LYS A 56 -11.03 4.10 -3.74
C LYS A 56 -12.00 5.21 -4.12
N ALA A 57 -12.14 5.49 -5.41
CA ALA A 57 -13.18 6.35 -5.94
C ALA A 57 -13.95 5.57 -7.01
N ARG A 58 -15.22 5.24 -6.77
CA ARG A 58 -16.06 4.44 -7.70
C ARG A 58 -15.38 3.12 -8.15
N HIS A 59 -15.02 3.00 -9.43
CA HIS A 59 -14.38 1.83 -10.03
C HIS A 59 -12.85 1.95 -10.15
N THR A 60 -12.26 3.01 -9.62
CA THR A 60 -10.83 3.30 -9.71
C THR A 60 -10.18 3.41 -8.33
N PHE A 61 -8.85 3.30 -8.29
CA PHE A 61 -8.03 3.57 -7.10
C PHE A 61 -7.04 4.67 -7.37
N GLY A 62 -6.67 5.41 -6.33
CA GLY A 62 -5.55 6.35 -6.36
C GLY A 62 -4.62 6.09 -5.17
N VAL A 63 -3.34 6.41 -5.36
CA VAL A 63 -2.38 6.44 -4.25
C VAL A 63 -2.55 7.73 -3.46
N THR A 64 -2.74 7.63 -2.14
CA THR A 64 -2.91 8.77 -1.24
C THR A 64 -1.59 9.54 -1.05
N PRO A 65 -1.61 10.76 -0.49
CA PRO A 65 -0.37 11.47 -0.13
C PRO A 65 0.54 10.64 0.79
N LYS A 66 -0.04 9.87 1.73
CA LYS A 66 0.71 8.96 2.59
C LYS A 66 1.41 7.86 1.79
N GLY A 67 0.68 7.21 0.87
CA GLY A 67 1.25 6.17 0.01
C GLY A 67 2.34 6.71 -0.92
N ARG A 68 2.17 7.92 -1.46
CA ARG A 68 3.18 8.58 -2.28
C ARG A 68 4.47 8.83 -1.50
N LYS A 69 4.36 9.31 -0.26
CA LYS A 69 5.52 9.56 0.59
C LYS A 69 6.31 8.28 0.88
N MET A 70 5.61 7.20 1.20
CA MET A 70 6.24 5.88 1.42
C MET A 70 6.87 5.31 0.15
N LEU A 71 6.28 5.54 -1.03
CA LEU A 71 6.90 5.15 -2.30
C LEU A 71 8.18 5.93 -2.60
N THR A 72 8.27 7.19 -2.19
CA THR A 72 9.46 8.03 -2.35
C THR A 72 10.55 7.70 -1.34
N GLU A 73 10.18 7.40 -0.08
CA GLU A 73 11.14 6.99 0.96
C GLU A 73 11.83 5.66 0.63
N GLU A 74 11.16 4.74 -0.08
CA GLU A 74 11.73 3.46 -0.53
C GLU A 74 12.44 3.54 -1.90
N ALA A 75 12.31 4.67 -2.62
CA ALA A 75 12.97 4.88 -3.92
C ALA A 75 14.32 5.62 -3.79
N LEU A 76 14.68 6.06 -2.59
CA LEU A 76 15.94 6.70 -2.22
C LEU A 76 16.83 5.73 -1.43
#